data_AF-A0A0B7B6U4-F1
#
_entry.id   AF-A0A0B7B6U4-F1
#
_cell.length_a   1.000
_cell.length_b   1.000
_cell.length_c   1.000
_cell.angle_alpha   90.00
_cell.angle_beta   90.00
_cell.angle_gamma   90.00
#
_symmetry.space_group_name_H-M   'P 1'
#
loop_
_entity.id
_entity.type
_entity.pdbx_description
1 polymer ?
#
loop_
_entity_poly.entity_id
_entity_poly.type
_entity_poly.pdbx_seq_one_letter_code
_entity_poly.pdbx_strand_id
1 'polypeptide(L)'
;MSCWAGNLMLKRAHHEFPSDLFVILETVGTTLTILDGSGSQSTHSLPDFLNLDMKGQVIVSMSLPTYSSTNVQIRTLKTSQRLQASKAYVTSGFNFNVDASNNFLVTGQPSIVIQGISSTMIHAVQTEAFLVNKALGDITVIQAALSTLSSELVPESYPTWSSPTYRKSLALSMFYKFVLDVCNTKADARYISGGQELVRTPIVGTQDYGTDQSRWPVTEPLQKITAPYLTTGVVQFLDDLPPTPGELSAAIVISSQGNATIDTIDASVALSLPGVVAFIQASDIPSGGVNNWRPVSRFGGFKEELLSTGTINFAGQPIGIIVADSETTAQTGAAMVNVTYKNIQPPVVDIRVAIQNKSFLPNPPPPVVAGDANAAIAAATHKINGNISCGAQYHFYLESQTTICTPSDIGGMKVKATTQWIDGVLETVSQILGLP
;
A
#
# COMPACT_ATOMS: atom_id res chain seq x y z
N MET A 1 -8.33 -14.91 10.02
CA MET A 1 -7.87 -14.73 11.42
C MET A 1 -6.35 -14.83 11.44
N SER A 2 -5.66 -13.93 12.15
CA SER A 2 -4.21 -13.96 12.35
C SER A 2 -3.87 -14.58 13.70
N CYS A 3 -2.72 -15.24 13.82
CA CYS A 3 -2.17 -15.68 15.10
C CYS A 3 -0.75 -15.12 15.29
N TRP A 4 -0.33 -14.99 16.55
CA TRP A 4 0.98 -14.43 16.90
C TRP A 4 2.14 -15.27 16.31
N ALA A 5 2.02 -16.60 16.37
CA ALA A 5 3.03 -17.51 15.80
C ALA A 5 3.12 -17.40 14.27
N GLY A 6 1.99 -17.26 13.58
CA GLY A 6 1.96 -17.02 12.13
C GLY A 6 2.62 -15.70 11.74
N ASN A 7 2.45 -14.64 12.56
CA ASN A 7 3.13 -13.37 12.35
C ASN A 7 4.66 -13.49 12.51
N LEU A 8 5.13 -14.26 13.50
CA LEU A 8 6.56 -14.53 13.69
C LEU A 8 7.13 -15.42 12.56
N MET A 9 6.38 -16.42 12.09
CA MET A 9 6.78 -17.23 10.94
C MET A 9 6.88 -16.41 9.66
N LEU A 10 5.99 -15.43 9.45
CA LEU A 10 6.11 -14.46 8.34
C LEU A 10 7.39 -13.63 8.47
N LYS A 11 7.72 -13.13 9.67
CA LYS A 11 8.96 -12.38 9.91
C LYS A 11 10.21 -13.23 9.66
N ARG A 12 10.17 -14.52 10.02
CA ARG A 12 11.25 -15.48 9.73
C ARG A 12 11.39 -15.74 8.22
N ALA A 13 10.28 -15.97 7.52
CA ALA A 13 10.32 -16.23 6.08
C ALA A 13 10.71 -14.99 5.26
N HIS A 14 10.36 -13.79 5.75
CA HIS A 14 10.56 -12.51 5.09
C HIS A 14 11.16 -11.51 6.09
N HIS A 15 12.49 -11.44 6.16
CA HIS A 15 13.19 -10.59 7.14
C HIS A 15 12.85 -9.10 6.99
N GLU A 16 12.44 -8.66 5.80
CA GLU A 16 11.96 -7.33 5.48
C GLU A 16 10.53 -7.03 5.96
N PHE A 17 9.77 -8.04 6.42
CA PHE A 17 8.43 -7.86 6.98
C PHE A 17 8.51 -7.07 8.29
N PRO A 18 7.90 -5.87 8.39
CA PRO A 18 7.96 -5.06 9.60
C PRO A 18 6.89 -5.52 10.59
N SER A 19 7.24 -6.54 11.37
CA SER A 19 6.35 -7.09 12.39
C SER A 19 6.37 -6.21 13.64
N ASP A 20 5.25 -5.50 13.89
CA ASP A 20 5.05 -4.77 15.14
C ASP A 20 5.12 -5.71 16.36
N LEU A 21 4.57 -6.92 16.23
CA LEU A 21 4.58 -7.92 17.27
C LEU A 21 6.00 -8.40 17.60
N PHE A 22 6.85 -8.63 16.60
CA PHE A 22 8.24 -9.00 16.81
C PHE A 22 8.98 -7.91 17.58
N VAL A 23 8.80 -6.62 17.22
CA VAL A 23 9.42 -5.53 17.99
C VAL A 23 8.95 -5.55 19.43
N ILE A 24 7.64 -5.67 19.68
CA ILE A 24 7.09 -5.71 21.04
C ILE A 24 7.69 -6.86 21.85
N LEU A 25 7.68 -8.07 21.28
CA LEU A 25 8.15 -9.27 21.98
C LEU A 25 9.67 -9.25 22.20
N GLU A 26 10.44 -8.78 21.22
CA GLU A 26 11.90 -8.69 21.36
C GLU A 26 12.31 -7.59 22.34
N THR A 27 11.59 -6.47 22.36
CA THR A 27 11.85 -5.37 23.31
C THR A 27 11.76 -5.84 24.76
N VAL A 28 10.82 -6.74 25.04
CA VAL A 28 10.67 -7.30 26.38
C VAL A 28 11.54 -8.53 26.61
N GLY A 29 12.32 -9.03 25.64
CA GLY A 29 13.18 -10.20 25.83
C GLY A 29 12.43 -11.53 25.85
N THR A 30 11.41 -11.66 24.99
CA THR A 30 10.62 -12.90 24.87
C THR A 30 11.45 -14.04 24.31
N THR A 31 11.24 -15.25 24.81
CA THR A 31 11.80 -16.47 24.23
C THR A 31 10.71 -17.38 23.69
N LEU A 32 11.02 -18.19 22.68
CA LEU A 32 10.11 -19.12 22.02
C LEU A 32 10.49 -20.56 22.36
N THR A 33 9.49 -21.39 22.61
CA THR A 33 9.65 -22.84 22.73
C THR A 33 9.26 -23.50 21.41
N ILE A 34 10.22 -24.18 20.80
CA ILE A 34 10.08 -24.89 19.52
C ILE A 34 10.08 -26.39 19.80
N LEU A 35 9.11 -27.10 19.22
CA LEU A 35 9.00 -28.55 19.26
C LEU A 35 9.37 -29.12 17.89
N ASP A 36 10.31 -30.06 17.88
CA ASP A 36 10.70 -30.78 16.66
C ASP A 36 9.90 -32.06 16.43
N GLY A 37 10.08 -32.68 15.25
CA GLY A 37 9.40 -33.92 14.88
C GLY A 37 9.79 -35.15 15.72
N SER A 38 10.84 -35.08 16.54
CA SER A 38 11.21 -36.13 17.49
C SER A 38 10.51 -35.99 18.85
N GLY A 39 9.79 -34.88 19.06
CA GLY A 39 9.16 -34.54 20.32
C GLY A 39 10.06 -33.76 21.28
N SER A 40 11.26 -33.35 20.85
CA SER A 40 12.18 -32.57 21.67
C SER A 40 11.83 -31.09 21.65
N GLN A 41 11.93 -30.43 22.81
CA GLN A 41 11.69 -29.00 22.95
C GLN A 41 13.00 -28.24 23.11
N SER A 42 13.11 -27.10 22.45
CA SER A 42 14.22 -26.16 22.58
C SER A 42 13.72 -24.73 22.74
N THR A 43 14.47 -23.92 23.49
CA THR A 43 14.14 -22.52 23.75
C THR A 43 15.09 -21.61 22.98
N HIS A 44 14.54 -20.64 22.25
CA HIS A 44 15.31 -19.72 21.40
C HIS A 44 14.93 -18.27 21.69
N SER A 45 15.88 -17.35 21.55
CA SER A 45 15.58 -15.92 21.43
C SER A 45 14.86 -15.65 20.10
N LEU A 46 14.20 -14.50 19.95
CA LEU A 46 13.59 -14.14 18.67
C LEU A 46 14.62 -13.93 17.55
N PRO A 47 15.79 -13.29 17.76
CA PRO A 47 16.84 -13.20 16.75
C PRO A 47 17.39 -14.57 16.31
N ASP A 48 17.59 -15.50 17.25
CA ASP A 48 18.04 -16.86 16.93
C ASP A 48 16.97 -17.61 16.12
N PHE A 49 15.71 -17.46 16.51
CA PHE A 49 14.57 -18.06 15.82
C PHE A 49 14.47 -17.63 14.34
N LEU A 50 14.84 -16.39 13.99
CA LEU A 50 14.81 -15.95 12.59
C LEU A 50 15.72 -16.80 11.69
N ASN A 51 16.78 -17.38 12.24
CA ASN A 51 17.75 -18.18 11.50
C ASN A 51 17.53 -19.70 11.61
N LEU A 52 16.58 -20.14 12.44
CA LEU A 52 16.33 -21.57 12.69
C LEU A 52 15.60 -22.23 11.51
N ASP A 53 16.01 -23.42 11.05
CA ASP A 53 15.22 -24.19 10.05
C ASP A 53 13.95 -24.76 10.68
N MET A 54 12.78 -24.21 10.33
CA MET A 54 11.50 -24.62 10.90
C MET A 54 10.84 -25.80 10.16
N LYS A 55 11.51 -26.43 9.19
CA LYS A 55 10.97 -27.61 8.49
C LYS A 55 10.75 -28.76 9.48
N GLY A 56 9.49 -29.18 9.63
CA GLY A 56 9.11 -30.24 10.57
C GLY A 56 9.14 -29.81 12.05
N GLN A 57 9.21 -28.51 12.33
CA GLN A 57 9.17 -27.94 13.68
C GLN A 57 7.98 -27.00 13.84
N VAL A 58 7.52 -26.79 15.07
CA VAL A 58 6.41 -25.88 15.38
C VAL A 58 6.71 -25.00 16.60
N ILE A 59 6.23 -23.75 16.56
CA ILE A 59 6.22 -22.87 17.74
C ILE A 59 5.08 -23.33 18.66
N VAL A 60 5.40 -23.74 19.89
CA VAL A 60 4.40 -24.25 20.85
C VAL A 60 3.95 -23.17 21.83
N SER A 61 4.90 -22.37 22.31
CA SER A 61 4.65 -21.34 23.31
C SER A 61 5.69 -20.24 23.23
N MET A 62 5.39 -19.11 23.87
CA MET A 62 6.36 -18.06 24.16
C MET A 62 6.42 -17.84 25.68
N SER A 63 7.60 -17.48 26.18
CA SER A 63 7.82 -17.10 27.57
C SER A 63 8.10 -15.60 27.65
N LEU A 64 7.19 -14.87 28.29
CA LEU A 64 7.32 -13.44 28.56
C LEU A 64 8.01 -13.24 29.91
N PRO A 65 9.09 -12.45 30.00
CA PRO A 65 9.70 -12.16 31.29
C PRO A 65 8.84 -11.20 32.11
N THR A 66 8.97 -11.32 33.42
CA THR A 66 8.29 -10.46 34.39
C THR A 66 9.23 -9.38 34.90
N TYR A 67 8.77 -8.13 34.88
CA TYR A 67 9.50 -6.99 35.42
C TYR A 67 8.83 -6.53 36.72
N SER A 68 9.54 -6.61 37.84
CA SER A 68 9.05 -6.19 39.16
C SER A 68 9.63 -4.86 39.64
N SER A 69 10.70 -4.38 38.99
CA SER A 69 11.34 -3.11 39.32
C SER A 69 10.62 -1.94 38.66
N THR A 70 10.33 -0.90 39.43
CA THR A 70 9.78 0.37 38.93
C THR A 70 10.79 1.17 38.09
N ASN A 71 12.07 0.81 38.15
CA ASN A 71 13.11 1.46 37.35
C ASN A 71 13.11 0.98 35.90
N VAL A 72 12.40 -0.11 35.59
CA VAL A 72 12.30 -0.61 34.21
C VAL A 72 11.30 0.23 33.42
N GLN A 73 11.80 0.93 32.41
CA GLN A 73 11.08 1.77 31.48
C GLN A 73 10.97 1.05 30.13
N ILE A 74 9.77 0.57 29.80
CA ILE A 74 9.49 -0.13 28.54
C ILE A 74 8.54 0.71 27.70
N ARG A 75 8.89 0.95 26.45
CA ARG A 75 8.00 1.63 25.50
C ARG A 75 8.19 1.12 24.09
N THR A 76 7.09 0.93 23.37
CA THR A 76 7.10 0.64 21.94
C THR A 76 6.40 1.75 21.18
N LEU A 77 6.94 2.10 20.02
CA LEU A 77 6.51 3.22 19.20
C LEU A 77 6.38 2.74 17.75
N LYS A 78 5.28 3.15 17.12
CA LYS A 78 5.01 2.89 15.71
C LYS A 78 4.70 4.20 15.00
N THR A 79 5.19 4.36 13.79
CA THR A 79 4.73 5.41 12.88
C THR A 79 4.42 4.80 11.53
N SER A 80 3.29 5.19 10.97
CA SER A 80 2.71 4.61 9.75
C SER A 80 1.91 5.67 9.01
N GLN A 81 1.44 5.36 7.80
CA GLN A 81 0.71 6.31 6.96
C GLN A 81 -0.60 6.79 7.61
N ARG A 82 -1.24 5.92 8.40
CA ARG A 82 -2.47 6.21 9.16
C ARG A 82 -2.45 5.42 10.47
N LEU A 83 -3.13 5.91 11.49
CA LEU A 83 -3.05 5.39 12.86
C LEU A 83 -3.35 3.88 12.99
N GLN A 84 -4.31 3.36 12.22
CA GLN A 84 -4.79 1.98 12.30
C GLN A 84 -4.81 1.31 10.93
N ALA A 85 -4.76 -0.03 10.92
CA ALA A 85 -4.77 -0.84 9.70
C ALA A 85 -3.74 -0.37 8.66
N SER A 86 -2.53 -0.05 9.11
CA SER A 86 -1.43 0.45 8.29
C SER A 86 -0.12 -0.23 8.67
N LYS A 87 0.68 -0.54 7.66
CA LYS A 87 2.05 -1.03 7.82
C LYS A 87 2.91 0.09 8.41
N ALA A 88 3.80 -0.25 9.34
CA ALA A 88 4.74 0.70 9.90
C ALA A 88 5.78 1.16 8.86
N TYR A 89 6.15 2.44 8.90
CA TYR A 89 7.37 2.93 8.28
C TYR A 89 8.59 2.52 9.12
N VAL A 90 8.50 2.77 10.43
CA VAL A 90 9.45 2.36 11.45
C VAL A 90 8.65 1.96 12.68
N THR A 91 9.10 0.89 13.33
CA THR A 91 8.63 0.48 14.66
C THR A 91 9.85 0.32 15.53
N SER A 92 9.83 0.93 16.71
CA SER A 92 10.91 0.87 17.69
C SER A 92 10.39 0.41 19.04
N GLY A 93 11.23 -0.25 19.81
CA GLY A 93 10.96 -0.54 21.19
C GLY A 93 12.21 -0.34 22.05
N PHE A 94 11.97 0.15 23.26
CA PHE A 94 12.98 0.57 24.20
C PHE A 94 12.68 -0.11 25.53
N ASN A 95 13.68 -0.76 26.11
CA ASN A 95 13.61 -1.37 27.43
C ASN A 95 14.88 -1.03 28.20
N PHE A 96 14.74 -0.13 29.18
CA PHE A 96 15.85 0.44 29.93
C PHE A 96 15.57 0.27 31.42
N ASN A 97 16.59 -0.06 32.20
CA ASN A 97 16.52 0.06 33.65
C ASN A 97 17.18 1.38 34.06
N VAL A 98 16.38 2.34 34.54
CA VAL A 98 16.76 3.74 34.75
C VAL A 98 16.60 4.12 36.22
N ASP A 99 17.70 4.53 36.85
CA ASP A 99 17.68 5.14 38.18
C ASP A 99 17.39 6.64 38.06
N ALA A 100 16.12 7.00 38.23
CA ALA A 100 15.66 8.39 38.17
C ALA A 100 16.28 9.27 39.27
N SER A 101 16.67 8.71 40.42
CA SER A 101 17.28 9.46 41.51
C SER A 101 18.72 9.87 41.20
N ASN A 102 19.41 9.07 40.39
CA ASN A 102 20.77 9.33 39.93
C ASN A 102 20.79 9.89 38.51
N ASN A 103 20.10 11.01 38.31
CA ASN A 103 20.09 11.74 37.04
C ASN A 103 19.66 10.87 35.83
N PHE A 104 18.73 9.93 36.04
CA PHE A 104 18.29 8.96 35.02
C PHE A 104 19.44 8.08 34.51
N LEU A 105 20.27 7.58 35.43
CA LEU A 105 21.36 6.65 35.10
C LEU A 105 20.79 5.35 34.53
N VAL A 106 21.25 4.97 33.33
CA VAL A 106 20.96 3.66 32.75
C VAL A 106 21.81 2.61 33.48
N THR A 107 21.14 1.69 34.15
CA THR A 107 21.75 0.58 34.89
C THR A 107 21.55 -0.71 34.11
N GLY A 108 22.63 -1.46 33.90
CA GLY A 108 22.60 -2.65 33.03
C GLY A 108 22.53 -2.31 31.53
N GLN A 109 22.40 -3.37 30.72
CA GLN A 109 22.32 -3.26 29.26
C GLN A 109 20.90 -2.85 28.84
N PRO A 110 20.70 -1.69 28.19
CA PRO A 110 19.41 -1.35 27.60
C PRO A 110 19.18 -2.15 26.30
N SER A 111 17.92 -2.29 25.92
CA SER A 111 17.51 -2.85 24.63
C SER A 111 16.82 -1.78 23.78
N ILE A 112 17.31 -1.59 22.55
CA ILE A 112 16.81 -0.67 21.53
C ILE A 112 16.54 -1.49 20.28
N VAL A 113 15.30 -1.95 20.14
CA VAL A 113 14.85 -2.76 19.00
C VAL A 113 14.28 -1.83 17.93
N ILE A 114 14.71 -1.93 16.68
CA ILE A 114 14.24 -1.08 15.58
C ILE A 114 14.01 -1.92 14.32
N GLN A 115 12.82 -1.78 13.72
CA GLN A 115 12.48 -2.32 12.42
C GLN A 115 12.09 -1.21 11.43
N GLY A 116 12.18 -1.51 10.14
CA GLY A 116 11.91 -0.55 9.06
C GLY A 116 13.13 0.29 8.67
N ILE A 117 14.34 -0.16 8.98
CA ILE A 117 15.60 0.48 8.55
C ILE A 117 16.23 -0.34 7.44
N SER A 118 16.64 -1.57 7.74
CA SER A 118 17.13 -2.57 6.79
C SER A 118 16.44 -3.91 7.06
N SER A 119 16.64 -4.88 6.18
CA SER A 119 16.20 -6.27 6.38
C SER A 119 16.89 -6.97 7.55
N THR A 120 18.07 -6.49 7.96
CA THR A 120 18.93 -7.15 8.96
C THR A 120 18.95 -6.48 10.33
N MET A 121 18.56 -5.20 10.43
CA MET A 121 18.59 -4.48 11.70
C MET A 121 17.49 -4.99 12.63
N ILE A 122 17.91 -5.37 13.85
CA ILE A 122 17.02 -5.71 14.96
C ILE A 122 17.37 -4.82 16.15
N HIS A 123 18.63 -4.81 16.57
CA HIS A 123 19.14 -4.02 17.69
C HIS A 123 20.04 -2.87 17.24
N ALA A 124 20.03 -1.79 18.02
CA ALA A 124 21.04 -0.72 17.94
C ALA A 124 22.19 -1.01 18.91
N VAL A 125 22.90 -2.12 18.68
CA VAL A 125 23.91 -2.71 19.60
C VAL A 125 25.01 -1.73 20.03
N GLN A 126 25.46 -0.84 19.15
CA GLN A 126 26.49 0.14 19.49
C GLN A 126 25.94 1.21 20.43
N THR A 127 24.72 1.67 20.14
CA THR A 127 24.02 2.66 20.97
C THR A 127 23.67 2.09 22.34
N GLU A 128 23.21 0.84 22.39
CA GLU A 128 22.91 0.14 23.64
C GLU A 128 24.16 0.02 24.53
N ALA A 129 25.28 -0.43 23.97
CA ALA A 129 26.56 -0.54 24.68
C ALA A 129 27.08 0.82 25.17
N PHE A 130 26.93 1.88 24.36
CA PHE A 130 27.33 3.23 24.73
C PHE A 130 26.57 3.75 25.97
N LEU A 131 25.28 3.43 26.09
CA LEU A 131 24.41 3.95 27.13
C LEU A 131 24.58 3.27 28.50
N VAL A 132 25.28 2.14 28.57
CA VAL A 132 25.55 1.45 29.84
C VAL A 132 26.27 2.38 30.82
N ASN A 133 25.71 2.55 32.02
CA ASN A 133 26.21 3.45 33.06
C ASN A 133 26.31 4.92 32.61
N LYS A 134 25.44 5.38 31.70
CA LYS A 134 25.32 6.79 31.32
C LYS A 134 24.00 7.39 31.80
N ALA A 135 24.04 8.68 32.14
CA ALA A 135 22.87 9.41 32.63
C ALA A 135 22.08 10.03 31.49
N LEU A 136 20.83 9.60 31.29
CA LEU A 136 19.93 10.19 30.29
C LEU A 136 19.54 11.63 30.65
N GLY A 137 19.73 12.07 31.89
CA GLY A 137 19.53 13.46 32.28
C GLY A 137 20.67 14.40 31.84
N ASP A 138 21.74 13.92 31.21
CA ASP A 138 22.82 14.73 30.65
C ASP A 138 22.64 14.92 29.14
N ILE A 139 22.53 16.18 28.69
CA ILE A 139 22.32 16.51 27.29
C ILE A 139 23.47 16.05 26.38
N THR A 140 24.70 16.03 26.88
CA THR A 140 25.88 15.60 26.12
C THR A 140 25.82 14.09 25.85
N VAL A 141 25.32 13.32 26.82
CA VAL A 141 25.06 11.88 26.68
C VAL A 141 23.98 11.64 25.62
N ILE A 142 22.87 12.38 25.67
CA ILE A 142 21.79 12.24 24.67
C ILE A 142 22.31 12.56 23.25
N GLN A 143 23.07 13.65 23.09
CA GLN A 143 23.65 14.04 21.79
C GLN A 143 24.62 12.98 21.25
N ALA A 144 25.46 12.42 22.11
CA ALA A 144 26.37 11.35 21.74
C ALA A 144 25.63 10.04 21.41
N ALA A 145 24.57 9.70 22.16
CA ALA A 145 23.72 8.55 21.87
C ALA A 145 23.00 8.68 20.52
N LEU A 146 22.40 9.85 20.25
CA LEU A 146 21.78 10.14 18.94
C LEU A 146 22.79 10.09 17.79
N SER A 147 24.02 10.57 18.01
CA SER A 147 25.08 10.49 16.99
C SER A 147 25.52 9.06 16.72
N THR A 148 25.68 8.25 17.78
CA THR A 148 25.99 6.81 17.70
C THR A 148 24.88 6.07 16.95
N LEU A 149 23.63 6.29 17.35
CA LEU A 149 22.45 5.70 16.71
C LEU A 149 22.36 6.13 15.23
N SER A 150 22.62 7.40 14.93
CA SER A 150 22.62 7.88 13.55
C SER A 150 23.66 7.15 12.69
N SER A 151 24.87 6.89 13.20
CA SER A 151 25.89 6.13 12.47
C SER A 151 25.50 4.67 12.24
N GLU A 152 24.77 4.07 13.19
CA GLU A 152 24.29 2.68 13.12
C GLU A 152 23.08 2.51 12.19
N LEU A 153 22.24 3.54 12.06
CA LEU A 153 21.09 3.55 11.17
C LEU A 153 21.52 3.70 9.70
N VAL A 154 21.55 2.57 8.97
CA VAL A 154 21.83 2.48 7.54
C VAL A 154 20.58 1.95 6.80
N PRO A 155 19.66 2.83 6.35
CA PRO A 155 18.41 2.36 5.78
C PRO A 155 18.55 1.89 4.33
N GLU A 156 18.05 0.70 4.02
CA GLU A 156 17.98 0.16 2.65
C GLU A 156 16.97 0.91 1.79
N SER A 157 17.16 1.00 0.47
CA SER A 157 16.18 1.60 -0.42
C SER A 157 15.32 0.52 -1.08
N TYR A 158 13.99 0.61 -0.93
CA TYR A 158 13.03 -0.25 -1.63
C TYR A 158 11.94 0.58 -2.30
N PRO A 159 11.44 0.19 -3.48
CA PRO A 159 10.41 0.95 -4.21
C PRO A 159 9.13 1.21 -3.43
N THR A 160 8.77 0.30 -2.51
CA THR A 160 7.53 0.37 -1.73
C THR A 160 7.72 0.99 -0.34
N TRP A 161 8.94 1.35 0.02
CA TRP A 161 9.25 1.93 1.32
C TRP A 161 9.33 3.46 1.22
N SER A 162 9.00 4.13 2.32
CA SER A 162 9.27 5.56 2.44
C SER A 162 10.77 5.85 2.36
N SER A 163 11.13 7.09 2.04
CA SER A 163 12.52 7.47 1.79
C SER A 163 13.48 7.04 2.93
N PRO A 164 14.71 6.60 2.61
CA PRO A 164 15.73 6.27 3.61
C PRO A 164 15.95 7.39 4.64
N THR A 165 16.03 8.64 4.18
CA THR A 165 16.23 9.82 5.04
C THR A 165 15.09 9.99 6.04
N TYR A 166 13.83 9.81 5.60
CA TYR A 166 12.68 9.92 6.49
C TYR A 166 12.69 8.84 7.57
N ARG A 167 12.95 7.57 7.21
CA ARG A 167 12.98 6.46 8.17
C ARG A 167 14.12 6.60 9.18
N LYS A 168 15.29 7.05 8.75
CA LYS A 168 16.41 7.37 9.66
C LYS A 168 16.05 8.47 10.65
N SER A 169 15.50 9.59 10.15
CA SER A 169 15.03 10.68 11.00
C SER A 169 13.98 10.20 12.01
N LEU A 170 13.06 9.34 11.56
CA LEU A 170 11.98 8.82 12.39
C LEU A 170 12.49 7.94 13.54
N ALA A 171 13.42 7.03 13.28
CA ALA A 171 14.04 6.20 14.32
C ALA A 171 14.78 7.05 15.38
N LEU A 172 15.52 8.07 14.95
CA LEU A 172 16.17 9.03 15.85
C LEU A 172 15.14 9.79 16.69
N SER A 173 14.05 10.27 16.07
CA SER A 173 12.97 10.95 16.78
C SER A 173 12.22 10.03 17.76
N MET A 174 12.06 8.75 17.45
CA MET A 174 11.45 7.77 18.36
C MET A 174 12.31 7.53 19.60
N PHE A 175 13.64 7.41 19.44
CA PHE A 175 14.55 7.32 20.58
C PHE A 175 14.49 8.59 21.43
N TYR A 176 14.53 9.77 20.81
CA TYR A 176 14.42 11.03 21.54
C TYR A 176 13.06 11.19 22.26
N LYS A 177 11.97 10.75 21.63
CA LYS A 177 10.64 10.70 22.24
C LYS A 177 10.62 9.82 23.50
N PHE A 178 11.25 8.66 23.45
CA PHE A 178 11.41 7.79 24.62
C PHE A 178 12.19 8.49 25.74
N VAL A 179 13.33 9.13 25.41
CA VAL A 179 14.13 9.86 26.40
C VAL A 179 13.35 11.01 27.04
N LEU A 180 12.59 11.78 26.27
CA LEU A 180 11.75 12.87 26.79
C LEU A 180 10.67 12.37 27.76
N ASP A 181 10.12 11.20 27.49
CA ASP A 181 9.10 10.57 28.34
C ASP A 181 9.68 10.08 29.67
N VAL A 182 10.82 9.39 29.62
CA VAL A 182 11.54 8.92 30.81
C VAL A 182 12.06 10.10 31.65
N CYS A 183 12.66 11.10 31.02
CA CYS A 183 13.26 12.26 31.68
C CYS A 183 12.29 13.44 31.84
N ASN A 184 10.97 13.21 31.80
CA ASN A 184 9.98 14.29 31.71
C ASN A 184 10.06 15.32 32.85
N THR A 185 10.48 14.90 34.05
CA THR A 185 10.60 15.79 35.23
C THR A 185 11.83 16.69 35.18
N LYS A 186 12.78 16.40 34.28
CA LYS A 186 14.00 17.20 34.05
C LYS A 186 13.97 17.96 32.71
N ALA A 187 13.19 17.49 31.74
CA ALA A 187 13.07 18.14 30.44
C ALA A 187 12.49 19.56 30.56
N ASP A 188 12.96 20.48 29.70
CA ASP A 188 12.38 21.82 29.60
C ASP A 188 10.88 21.71 29.22
N ALA A 189 10.05 22.55 29.82
CA ALA A 189 8.60 22.56 29.62
C ALA A 189 8.19 22.64 28.14
N ARG A 190 8.99 23.29 27.29
CA ARG A 190 8.77 23.38 25.85
C ARG A 190 8.81 22.01 25.14
N TYR A 191 9.56 21.04 25.67
CA TYR A 191 9.82 19.75 25.02
C TYR A 191 9.02 18.58 25.59
N ILE A 192 8.39 18.72 26.77
CA ILE A 192 7.69 17.64 27.46
C ILE A 192 6.62 16.97 26.58
N SER A 193 5.86 17.76 25.81
CA SER A 193 4.83 17.23 24.91
C SER A 193 5.38 16.30 23.81
N GLY A 194 6.66 16.40 23.48
CA GLY A 194 7.34 15.50 22.54
C GLY A 194 7.37 14.05 23.02
N GLY A 195 7.42 13.82 24.34
CA GLY A 195 7.40 12.50 24.97
C GLY A 195 6.00 11.87 25.06
N GLN A 196 4.94 12.68 25.11
CA GLN A 196 3.58 12.21 25.42
C GLN A 196 2.93 11.42 24.28
N GLU A 197 1.95 10.58 24.61
CA GLU A 197 1.13 9.87 23.63
C GLU A 197 0.12 10.81 22.96
N LEU A 198 -0.14 10.57 21.68
CA LEU A 198 -1.08 11.35 20.90
C LEU A 198 -2.49 10.79 21.10
N VAL A 199 -3.27 11.42 21.99
CA VAL A 199 -4.61 10.96 22.36
C VAL A 199 -5.65 11.52 21.37
N ARG A 200 -6.40 10.63 20.72
CA ARG A 200 -7.53 11.04 19.86
C ARG A 200 -8.79 11.21 20.71
N THR A 201 -9.36 12.41 20.70
CA THR A 201 -10.64 12.69 21.36
C THR A 201 -11.82 12.13 20.55
N PRO A 202 -13.00 11.92 21.18
CA PRO A 202 -14.22 11.58 20.46
C PRO A 202 -14.53 12.61 19.36
N ILE A 203 -14.98 12.12 18.20
CA ILE A 203 -15.35 12.97 17.07
C ILE A 203 -16.76 13.52 17.32
N VAL A 204 -16.90 14.85 17.28
CA VAL A 204 -18.19 15.56 17.38
C VAL A 204 -18.40 16.34 16.08
N GLY A 205 -19.62 16.30 15.53
CA GLY A 205 -19.99 17.03 14.31
C GLY A 205 -21.27 17.82 14.50
N THR A 206 -21.31 19.03 13.96
CA THR A 206 -22.48 19.91 13.91
C THR A 206 -22.82 20.20 12.46
N GLN A 207 -24.11 20.21 12.12
CA GLN A 207 -24.60 20.49 10.77
C GLN A 207 -25.65 21.60 10.86
N ASP A 208 -25.55 22.59 9.99
CA ASP A 208 -26.52 23.67 9.83
C ASP A 208 -26.84 23.81 8.34
N TYR A 209 -28.11 23.82 7.99
CA TYR A 209 -28.58 23.92 6.61
C TYR A 209 -29.94 24.61 6.56
N GLY A 210 -30.12 25.48 5.56
CA GLY A 210 -31.40 26.12 5.29
C GLY A 210 -32.39 25.15 4.64
N THR A 211 -33.58 25.02 5.21
CA THR A 211 -34.71 24.30 4.60
C THR A 211 -35.95 25.17 4.60
N ASP A 212 -36.87 24.93 3.66
CA ASP A 212 -38.12 25.67 3.50
C ASP A 212 -39.27 24.68 3.35
N GLN A 213 -40.05 24.51 4.41
CA GLN A 213 -41.18 23.58 4.46
C GLN A 213 -42.22 23.82 3.37
N SER A 214 -42.36 25.06 2.87
CA SER A 214 -43.31 25.37 1.80
C SER A 214 -42.90 24.76 0.45
N ARG A 215 -41.64 24.36 0.31
CA ARG A 215 -41.04 23.79 -0.92
C ARG A 215 -40.70 22.31 -0.78
N TRP A 216 -41.17 21.66 0.27
CA TRP A 216 -40.98 20.21 0.42
C TRP A 216 -41.73 19.45 -0.68
N PRO A 217 -41.11 18.40 -1.24
CA PRO A 217 -39.89 17.71 -0.78
C PRO A 217 -38.56 18.26 -1.31
N VAL A 218 -38.53 19.33 -2.13
CA VAL A 218 -37.31 19.79 -2.83
C VAL A 218 -36.20 20.24 -1.88
N THR A 219 -36.57 20.87 -0.76
CA THR A 219 -35.63 21.37 0.27
C THR A 219 -35.64 20.52 1.54
N GLU A 220 -36.41 19.43 1.55
CA GLU A 220 -36.53 18.53 2.69
C GLU A 220 -35.26 17.66 2.79
N PRO A 221 -34.63 17.51 3.97
CA PRO A 221 -33.46 16.66 4.16
C PRO A 221 -33.85 15.17 4.19
N LEU A 222 -34.36 14.68 3.06
CA LEU A 222 -34.86 13.31 2.95
C LEU A 222 -33.73 12.30 3.05
N GLN A 223 -34.02 11.19 3.74
CA GLN A 223 -33.16 10.02 3.71
C GLN A 223 -33.05 9.52 2.26
N LYS A 224 -31.83 9.13 1.85
CA LYS A 224 -31.63 8.43 0.57
C LYS A 224 -32.56 7.22 0.50
N ILE A 225 -33.39 7.15 -0.54
CA ILE A 225 -34.44 6.12 -0.71
C ILE A 225 -33.90 4.69 -0.54
N THR A 226 -32.68 4.43 -1.00
CA THR A 226 -32.07 3.09 -0.92
C THR A 226 -31.33 2.81 0.40
N ALA A 227 -31.21 3.78 1.31
CA ALA A 227 -30.42 3.61 2.53
C ALA A 227 -30.90 2.45 3.44
N PRO A 228 -32.20 2.27 3.72
CA PRO A 228 -32.65 1.16 4.56
C PRO A 228 -32.25 -0.20 3.98
N TYR A 229 -32.35 -0.36 2.65
CA TYR A 229 -32.00 -1.60 1.97
C TYR A 229 -30.49 -1.85 1.96
N LEU A 230 -29.68 -0.82 1.68
CA LEU A 230 -28.22 -0.91 1.71
C LEU A 230 -27.69 -1.35 3.08
N THR A 231 -28.35 -0.92 4.17
CA THR A 231 -27.97 -1.31 5.54
C THR A 231 -28.37 -2.74 5.93
N THR A 232 -29.20 -3.40 5.12
CA THR A 232 -29.61 -4.80 5.36
C THR A 232 -28.86 -5.82 4.50
N GLY A 233 -28.09 -5.37 3.50
CA GLY A 233 -27.44 -6.25 2.53
C GLY A 233 -28.37 -6.88 1.48
N VAL A 234 -29.62 -6.42 1.36
CA VAL A 234 -30.58 -6.95 0.37
C VAL A 234 -30.45 -6.32 -1.02
N VAL A 235 -29.76 -5.18 -1.13
CA VAL A 235 -29.46 -4.57 -2.43
C VAL A 235 -28.37 -5.40 -3.10
N GLN A 236 -28.69 -5.96 -4.26
CA GLN A 236 -27.72 -6.72 -5.04
C GLN A 236 -26.88 -5.79 -5.91
N PHE A 237 -25.57 -5.86 -5.71
CA PHE A 237 -24.54 -5.40 -6.64
C PHE A 237 -24.30 -6.49 -7.70
N LEU A 238 -23.43 -6.22 -8.69
CA LEU A 238 -23.31 -7.17 -9.82
C LEU A 238 -22.77 -8.53 -9.40
N ASP A 239 -21.80 -8.54 -8.48
CA ASP A 239 -21.19 -9.78 -7.97
C ASP A 239 -22.08 -10.52 -6.96
N ASP A 240 -23.19 -9.90 -6.51
CA ASP A 240 -24.21 -10.54 -5.67
C ASP A 240 -25.23 -11.33 -6.50
N LEU A 241 -25.17 -11.23 -7.84
CA LEU A 241 -26.05 -11.99 -8.72
C LEU A 241 -25.60 -13.45 -8.75
N PRO A 242 -26.54 -14.42 -8.68
CA PRO A 242 -26.17 -15.82 -8.75
C PRO A 242 -25.57 -16.13 -10.13
N PRO A 243 -24.53 -16.98 -10.19
CA PRO A 243 -23.95 -17.39 -11.46
C PRO A 243 -24.97 -18.15 -12.29
N THR A 244 -24.96 -17.88 -13.59
CA THR A 244 -25.81 -18.57 -14.56
C THR A 244 -25.20 -19.93 -14.91
N PRO A 245 -25.98 -21.01 -15.16
CA PRO A 245 -25.42 -22.28 -15.61
C PRO A 245 -24.57 -22.10 -16.88
N GLY A 246 -23.32 -22.56 -16.83
CA GLY A 246 -22.35 -22.41 -17.93
C GLY A 246 -21.66 -21.03 -17.99
N GLU A 247 -21.88 -20.16 -17.00
CA GLU A 247 -21.10 -18.93 -16.83
C GLU A 247 -19.62 -19.26 -16.61
N LEU A 248 -18.75 -18.48 -17.26
CA LEU A 248 -17.30 -18.61 -17.18
C LEU A 248 -16.73 -17.32 -16.55
N SER A 249 -15.60 -17.45 -15.87
CA SER A 249 -14.84 -16.32 -15.32
C SER A 249 -13.71 -15.93 -16.26
N ALA A 250 -13.38 -14.63 -16.27
CA ALA A 250 -12.32 -14.08 -17.09
C ALA A 250 -11.27 -13.35 -16.23
N ALA A 251 -9.99 -13.51 -16.58
CA ALA A 251 -8.89 -12.79 -15.95
C ALA A 251 -7.97 -12.19 -17.02
N ILE A 252 -7.56 -10.94 -16.80
CA ILE A 252 -6.76 -10.18 -17.75
C ILE A 252 -5.28 -10.54 -17.57
N VAL A 253 -4.61 -10.89 -18.67
CA VAL A 253 -3.15 -10.98 -18.75
C VAL A 253 -2.61 -9.57 -18.99
N ILE A 254 -1.82 -9.06 -18.04
CA ILE A 254 -1.31 -7.69 -18.04
C ILE A 254 0.20 -7.64 -18.24
N SER A 255 0.70 -6.54 -18.81
CA SER A 255 2.12 -6.32 -19.01
C SER A 255 2.89 -6.13 -17.70
N SER A 256 4.04 -6.82 -17.57
CA SER A 256 5.02 -6.56 -16.51
C SER A 256 6.00 -5.42 -16.85
N GLN A 257 6.00 -4.94 -18.09
CA GLN A 257 6.81 -3.82 -18.57
C GLN A 257 5.97 -2.55 -18.76
N GLY A 258 6.62 -1.39 -18.67
CA GLY A 258 5.97 -0.08 -18.88
C GLY A 258 6.33 0.64 -20.18
N ASN A 259 7.36 0.18 -20.89
CA ASN A 259 7.80 0.73 -22.17
C ASN A 259 8.64 -0.34 -22.89
N ALA A 260 8.00 -1.11 -23.75
CA ALA A 260 8.62 -2.25 -24.43
C ALA A 260 7.82 -2.67 -25.67
N THR A 261 8.35 -3.63 -26.42
CA THR A 261 7.61 -4.38 -27.44
C THR A 261 7.47 -5.82 -26.98
N ILE A 262 6.29 -6.42 -27.13
CA ILE A 262 6.07 -7.85 -26.96
C ILE A 262 6.93 -8.60 -27.97
N ASP A 263 7.65 -9.59 -27.51
CA ASP A 263 8.43 -10.48 -28.36
C ASP A 263 7.67 -11.78 -28.62
N THR A 264 7.26 -12.49 -27.57
CA THR A 264 6.43 -13.70 -27.67
C THR A 264 5.37 -13.74 -26.58
N ILE A 265 4.26 -14.42 -26.87
CA ILE A 265 3.20 -14.77 -25.93
C ILE A 265 3.03 -16.28 -26.00
N ASP A 266 3.20 -16.96 -24.87
CA ASP A 266 2.98 -18.39 -24.74
C ASP A 266 1.97 -18.67 -23.62
N ALA A 267 0.76 -19.08 -24.03
CA ALA A 267 -0.32 -19.45 -23.13
C ALA A 267 -0.46 -20.98 -22.96
N SER A 268 0.46 -21.79 -23.49
CA SER A 268 0.33 -23.25 -23.52
C SER A 268 0.19 -23.87 -22.13
N VAL A 269 0.97 -23.40 -21.15
CA VAL A 269 0.89 -23.85 -19.75
C VAL A 269 -0.47 -23.50 -19.15
N ALA A 270 -0.94 -22.26 -19.35
CA ALA A 270 -2.25 -21.83 -18.88
C ALA A 270 -3.38 -22.66 -19.49
N LEU A 271 -3.34 -22.91 -20.80
CA LEU A 271 -4.31 -23.72 -21.54
C LEU A 271 -4.30 -25.21 -21.13
N SER A 272 -3.21 -25.69 -20.53
CA SER A 272 -3.12 -27.06 -20.01
C SER A 272 -3.75 -27.24 -18.64
N LEU A 273 -4.10 -26.16 -17.94
CA LEU A 273 -4.76 -26.24 -16.64
C LEU A 273 -6.20 -26.76 -16.79
N PRO A 274 -6.61 -27.76 -16.01
CA PRO A 274 -8.01 -28.17 -15.93
C PRO A 274 -8.90 -26.97 -15.57
N GLY A 275 -9.99 -26.79 -16.34
CA GLY A 275 -10.94 -25.70 -16.16
C GLY A 275 -10.67 -24.45 -17.00
N VAL A 276 -9.47 -24.29 -17.58
CA VAL A 276 -9.21 -23.22 -18.57
C VAL A 276 -9.84 -23.59 -19.91
N VAL A 277 -10.63 -22.67 -20.45
CA VAL A 277 -11.42 -22.86 -21.68
C VAL A 277 -10.74 -22.19 -22.87
N ALA A 278 -10.22 -20.97 -22.70
CA ALA A 278 -9.61 -20.22 -23.79
C ALA A 278 -8.59 -19.18 -23.30
N PHE A 279 -7.69 -18.81 -24.21
CA PHE A 279 -6.89 -17.59 -24.15
C PHE A 279 -7.29 -16.71 -25.33
N ILE A 280 -7.79 -15.51 -25.04
CA ILE A 280 -8.22 -14.51 -26.03
C ILE A 280 -7.14 -13.43 -26.12
N GLN A 281 -6.70 -13.14 -27.33
CA GLN A 281 -5.71 -12.12 -27.67
C GLN A 281 -6.25 -11.20 -28.77
N ALA A 282 -5.48 -10.16 -29.13
CA ALA A 282 -5.93 -9.15 -30.08
C ALA A 282 -6.36 -9.73 -31.46
N SER A 283 -5.80 -10.86 -31.88
CA SER A 283 -6.17 -11.55 -33.12
C SER A 283 -7.53 -12.22 -33.10
N ASP A 284 -8.12 -12.43 -31.91
CA ASP A 284 -9.42 -13.09 -31.74
C ASP A 284 -10.59 -12.09 -31.78
N ILE A 285 -10.30 -10.80 -31.93
CA ILE A 285 -11.32 -9.78 -32.17
C ILE A 285 -11.99 -10.09 -33.53
N PRO A 286 -13.33 -10.19 -33.59
CA PRO A 286 -14.03 -10.63 -34.80
C PRO A 286 -13.78 -9.76 -36.03
N SER A 287 -13.96 -10.35 -37.21
CA SER A 287 -13.96 -9.61 -38.47
C SER A 287 -15.07 -8.55 -38.47
N GLY A 288 -14.69 -7.27 -38.64
CA GLY A 288 -15.59 -6.12 -38.52
C GLY A 288 -15.47 -5.40 -37.17
N GLY A 289 -14.85 -6.04 -36.18
CA GLY A 289 -14.49 -5.43 -34.91
C GLY A 289 -13.26 -4.53 -35.02
N VAL A 290 -13.16 -3.53 -34.14
CA VAL A 290 -12.03 -2.60 -34.07
C VAL A 290 -11.39 -2.70 -32.69
N ASN A 291 -10.12 -3.16 -32.63
CA ASN A 291 -9.34 -3.24 -31.38
C ASN A 291 -9.01 -1.86 -30.80
N ASN A 292 -10.01 -1.21 -30.20
CA ASN A 292 -9.91 0.11 -29.58
C ASN A 292 -10.97 0.19 -28.48
N TRP A 293 -10.56 0.41 -27.23
CA TRP A 293 -11.54 0.48 -26.14
C TRP A 293 -12.28 1.82 -26.11
N ARG A 294 -11.75 2.85 -26.77
CA ARG A 294 -12.38 4.17 -26.86
C ARG A 294 -13.41 4.20 -28.00
N PRO A 295 -14.66 4.63 -27.76
CA PRO A 295 -15.64 4.83 -28.82
C PRO A 295 -15.15 5.84 -29.87
N VAL A 296 -14.98 5.39 -31.12
CA VAL A 296 -14.47 6.23 -32.23
C VAL A 296 -15.42 7.38 -32.54
N SER A 297 -16.72 7.15 -32.39
CA SER A 297 -17.83 8.10 -32.52
C SER A 297 -17.67 9.37 -31.68
N ARG A 298 -16.99 9.29 -30.52
CA ARG A 298 -16.96 10.36 -29.51
C ARG A 298 -15.56 10.91 -29.21
N PHE A 299 -14.53 10.07 -29.35
CA PHE A 299 -13.15 10.44 -29.05
C PHE A 299 -12.20 10.31 -30.24
N GLY A 300 -12.72 10.51 -31.46
CA GLY A 300 -11.93 10.44 -32.69
C GLY A 300 -10.58 11.16 -32.58
N GLY A 301 -9.53 10.56 -33.16
CA GLY A 301 -8.18 11.13 -33.22
C GLY A 301 -7.09 10.38 -32.46
N PHE A 302 -7.42 9.49 -31.53
CA PHE A 302 -6.44 8.62 -30.84
C PHE A 302 -6.99 7.21 -30.60
N LYS A 303 -6.25 6.20 -31.06
CA LYS A 303 -6.58 4.77 -30.86
C LYS A 303 -5.86 4.27 -29.61
N GLU A 304 -6.61 3.62 -28.72
CA GLU A 304 -6.06 2.95 -27.55
C GLU A 304 -6.54 1.50 -27.54
N GLU A 305 -5.61 0.58 -27.80
CA GLU A 305 -5.95 -0.84 -28.01
C GLU A 305 -6.57 -1.46 -26.75
N LEU A 306 -7.61 -2.29 -26.94
CA LEU A 306 -8.20 -3.05 -25.83
C LEU A 306 -7.20 -4.11 -25.35
N LEU A 307 -6.63 -4.86 -26.29
CA LEU A 307 -5.56 -5.83 -26.07
C LEU A 307 -4.36 -5.44 -26.93
N SER A 308 -3.17 -5.31 -26.33
CA SER A 308 -1.98 -4.88 -27.06
C SER A 308 -1.62 -5.86 -28.17
N THR A 309 -1.44 -5.34 -29.39
CA THR A 309 -0.93 -6.10 -30.54
C THR A 309 0.58 -6.23 -30.57
N GLY A 310 1.30 -5.51 -29.70
CA GLY A 310 2.76 -5.57 -29.65
C GLY A 310 3.41 -4.48 -28.82
N THR A 311 2.96 -3.22 -28.93
CA THR A 311 3.57 -2.12 -28.18
C THR A 311 2.99 -2.00 -26.78
N ILE A 312 3.86 -1.93 -25.77
CA ILE A 312 3.52 -1.68 -24.38
C ILE A 312 3.90 -0.24 -24.01
N ASN A 313 2.92 0.54 -23.61
CA ASN A 313 3.04 1.96 -23.29
C ASN A 313 2.98 2.26 -21.79
N PHE A 314 2.48 1.32 -20.98
CA PHE A 314 2.39 1.47 -19.53
C PHE A 314 2.36 0.11 -18.81
N ALA A 315 2.79 0.12 -17.55
CA ALA A 315 2.77 -1.07 -16.70
C ALA A 315 1.33 -1.47 -16.41
N GLY A 316 1.03 -2.76 -16.54
CA GLY A 316 -0.34 -3.27 -16.39
C GLY A 316 -1.20 -3.18 -17.67
N GLN A 317 -0.66 -2.76 -18.82
CA GLN A 317 -1.43 -2.73 -20.07
C GLN A 317 -1.95 -4.14 -20.43
N PRO A 318 -3.25 -4.28 -20.79
CA PRO A 318 -3.81 -5.58 -21.17
C PRO A 318 -3.18 -6.15 -22.44
N ILE A 319 -2.89 -7.46 -22.42
CA ILE A 319 -2.28 -8.22 -23.52
C ILE A 319 -3.25 -9.31 -24.01
N GLY A 320 -3.92 -9.97 -23.09
CA GLY A 320 -4.89 -11.03 -23.40
C GLY A 320 -5.82 -11.31 -22.23
N ILE A 321 -6.68 -12.31 -22.39
CA ILE A 321 -7.70 -12.70 -21.40
C ILE A 321 -7.71 -14.23 -21.31
N ILE A 322 -7.59 -14.76 -20.10
CA ILE A 322 -7.88 -16.17 -19.82
C ILE A 322 -9.34 -16.31 -19.43
N VAL A 323 -10.00 -17.30 -20.01
CA VAL A 323 -11.38 -17.68 -19.69
C VAL A 323 -11.36 -19.08 -19.07
N ALA A 324 -12.02 -19.25 -17.92
CA ALA A 324 -12.07 -20.52 -17.19
C ALA A 324 -13.42 -20.75 -16.50
N ASP A 325 -13.66 -21.95 -15.99
CA ASP A 325 -14.87 -22.34 -15.26
C ASP A 325 -15.03 -21.68 -13.87
N SER A 326 -14.00 -20.98 -13.39
CA SER A 326 -13.95 -20.37 -12.07
C SER A 326 -12.95 -19.22 -12.02
N GLU A 327 -13.22 -18.24 -11.16
CA GLU A 327 -12.40 -17.03 -11.02
C GLU A 327 -10.95 -17.37 -10.63
N THR A 328 -10.77 -18.26 -9.66
CA THR A 328 -9.45 -18.69 -9.20
C THR A 328 -8.65 -19.36 -10.31
N THR A 329 -9.29 -20.20 -11.13
CA THR A 329 -8.62 -20.87 -12.26
C THR A 329 -8.27 -19.88 -13.36
N ALA A 330 -9.14 -18.91 -13.65
CA ALA A 330 -8.86 -17.84 -14.60
C ALA A 330 -7.65 -16.99 -14.16
N GLN A 331 -7.64 -16.54 -12.90
CA GLN A 331 -6.54 -15.76 -12.32
C GLN A 331 -5.22 -16.55 -12.30
N THR A 332 -5.27 -17.83 -11.93
CA THR A 332 -4.11 -18.72 -11.95
C THR A 332 -3.57 -18.89 -13.36
N GLY A 333 -4.46 -19.17 -14.33
CA GLY A 333 -4.09 -19.27 -15.74
C GLY A 333 -3.49 -17.97 -16.28
N ALA A 334 -4.06 -16.81 -15.95
CA ALA A 334 -3.53 -15.51 -16.38
C ALA A 334 -2.11 -15.26 -15.86
N ALA A 335 -1.80 -15.68 -14.64
CA ALA A 335 -0.45 -15.60 -14.07
C ALA A 335 0.54 -16.60 -14.70
N MET A 336 0.06 -17.65 -15.37
CA MET A 336 0.89 -18.67 -16.04
C MET A 336 1.17 -18.35 -17.51
N VAL A 337 0.52 -17.34 -18.10
CA VAL A 337 0.84 -16.90 -19.47
C VAL A 337 2.22 -16.27 -19.48
N ASN A 338 3.15 -16.87 -20.23
CA ASN A 338 4.51 -16.38 -20.34
C ASN A 338 4.58 -15.33 -21.46
N VAL A 339 4.89 -14.09 -21.10
CA VAL A 339 5.09 -12.99 -22.05
C VAL A 339 6.55 -12.55 -21.98
N THR A 340 7.24 -12.59 -23.12
CA THR A 340 8.59 -12.04 -23.26
C THR A 340 8.55 -10.69 -23.98
N TYR A 341 9.53 -9.85 -23.68
CA TYR A 341 9.60 -8.49 -24.19
C TYR A 341 10.98 -8.22 -24.81
N LYS A 342 10.99 -7.34 -25.81
CA LYS A 342 12.19 -6.76 -26.43
C LYS A 342 12.10 -5.24 -26.42
N ASN A 343 13.21 -4.58 -26.74
CA ASN A 343 13.30 -3.12 -26.79
C ASN A 343 12.83 -2.43 -25.51
N ILE A 344 13.09 -3.03 -24.35
CA ILE A 344 12.69 -2.49 -23.05
C ILE A 344 13.44 -1.17 -22.83
N GLN A 345 12.69 -0.10 -22.55
CA GLN A 345 13.22 1.23 -22.28
C GLN A 345 12.69 1.75 -20.93
N PRO A 346 13.37 2.72 -20.30
CA PRO A 346 12.80 3.42 -19.15
C PRO A 346 11.47 4.11 -19.53
N PRO A 347 10.39 3.93 -18.76
CA PRO A 347 9.14 4.64 -19.00
C PRO A 347 9.26 6.12 -18.57
N VAL A 348 8.59 7.02 -19.29
CA VAL A 348 8.51 8.43 -18.92
C VAL A 348 7.39 8.62 -17.89
N VAL A 349 7.75 8.61 -16.61
CA VAL A 349 6.80 8.68 -15.47
C VAL A 349 6.82 10.02 -14.72
N ASP A 350 7.68 10.96 -15.14
CA ASP A 350 7.80 12.29 -14.55
C ASP A 350 7.41 13.36 -15.58
N ILE A 351 6.49 14.25 -15.22
CA ILE A 351 6.01 15.33 -16.10
C ILE A 351 7.14 16.24 -16.58
N ARG A 352 8.19 16.45 -15.77
CA ARG A 352 9.36 17.27 -16.14
C ARG A 352 10.16 16.61 -17.24
N VAL A 353 10.31 15.29 -17.17
CA VAL A 353 10.98 14.49 -18.21
C VAL A 353 10.13 14.49 -19.49
N ALA A 354 8.80 14.36 -19.37
CA ALA A 354 7.90 14.47 -20.52
C ALA A 354 8.01 15.83 -21.24
N ILE A 355 8.07 16.93 -20.48
CA ILE A 355 8.28 18.28 -21.02
C ILE A 355 9.63 18.39 -21.75
N GLN A 356 10.71 17.91 -21.13
CA GLN A 356 12.05 17.91 -21.73
C GLN A 356 12.09 17.12 -23.05
N ASN A 357 11.41 15.98 -23.09
CA ASN A 357 11.30 15.12 -24.26
C ASN A 357 10.27 15.60 -25.29
N LYS A 358 9.55 16.70 -25.02
CA LYS A 358 8.40 17.18 -25.82
C LYS A 358 7.34 16.09 -26.07
N SER A 359 7.17 15.20 -25.08
CA SER A 359 6.24 14.08 -25.13
C SER A 359 4.87 14.53 -24.62
N PHE A 360 4.10 15.20 -25.46
CA PHE A 360 2.77 15.73 -25.13
C PHE A 360 1.65 14.89 -25.76
N LEU A 361 0.48 14.92 -25.13
CA LEU A 361 -0.73 14.47 -25.80
C LEU A 361 -1.05 15.40 -27.00
N PRO A 362 -1.55 14.85 -28.11
CA PRO A 362 -1.89 15.64 -29.29
C PRO A 362 -3.07 16.57 -29.01
N ASN A 363 -3.14 17.69 -29.74
CA ASN A 363 -4.25 18.66 -29.71
C ASN A 363 -4.55 19.21 -28.30
N PRO A 364 -3.59 19.87 -27.63
CA PRO A 364 -3.87 20.50 -26.34
C PRO A 364 -4.97 21.58 -26.48
N PRO A 365 -5.83 21.76 -25.47
CA PRO A 365 -6.80 22.84 -25.49
C PRO A 365 -6.09 24.20 -25.59
N PRO A 366 -6.71 25.20 -26.24
CA PRO A 366 -6.13 26.53 -26.32
C PRO A 366 -5.96 27.13 -24.92
N PRO A 367 -4.91 27.94 -24.68
CA PRO A 367 -4.74 28.61 -23.41
C PRO A 367 -5.91 29.56 -23.13
N VAL A 368 -6.36 29.62 -21.88
CA VAL A 368 -7.31 30.63 -21.43
C VAL A 368 -6.55 31.91 -21.13
N VAL A 369 -6.83 32.98 -21.89
CA VAL A 369 -6.16 34.28 -21.75
C VAL A 369 -7.20 35.32 -21.34
N ALA A 370 -6.91 36.08 -20.27
CA ALA A 370 -7.73 37.18 -19.79
C ALA A 370 -6.85 38.40 -19.47
N GLY A 371 -7.05 39.50 -20.18
CA GLY A 371 -6.27 40.73 -20.01
C GLY A 371 -4.78 40.59 -20.38
N ASP A 372 -3.96 41.53 -19.91
CA ASP A 372 -2.50 41.52 -20.07
C ASP A 372 -1.82 41.13 -18.74
N ALA A 373 -1.63 39.82 -18.56
CA ALA A 373 -0.96 39.29 -17.38
C ALA A 373 0.49 39.78 -17.25
N ASN A 374 1.20 39.99 -18.37
CA ASN A 374 2.60 40.41 -18.34
C ASN A 374 2.74 41.85 -17.82
N ALA A 375 1.91 42.77 -18.30
CA ALA A 375 1.88 44.14 -17.80
C ALA A 375 1.48 44.20 -16.32
N ALA A 376 0.47 43.43 -15.92
CA ALA A 376 0.02 43.37 -14.52
C ALA A 376 1.11 42.84 -13.58
N ILE A 377 1.79 41.74 -13.96
CA ILE A 377 2.93 41.19 -13.19
C ILE A 377 4.10 42.17 -13.16
N ALA A 378 4.37 42.89 -14.26
CA ALA A 378 5.44 43.88 -14.32
C ALA A 378 5.21 45.04 -13.33
N ALA A 379 3.96 45.52 -13.23
CA ALA A 379 3.56 46.62 -12.35
C ALA A 379 3.36 46.22 -10.86
N ALA A 380 3.31 44.93 -10.54
CA ALA A 380 3.06 44.46 -9.18
C ALA A 380 4.22 44.79 -8.21
N THR A 381 3.87 45.28 -7.01
CA THR A 381 4.81 45.62 -5.92
C THR A 381 5.59 44.39 -5.41
N HIS A 382 4.93 43.24 -5.36
CA HIS A 382 5.53 41.98 -4.92
C HIS A 382 5.39 40.93 -6.02
N LYS A 383 6.47 40.17 -6.24
CA LYS A 383 6.55 39.13 -7.27
C LYS A 383 7.08 37.88 -6.61
N ILE A 384 6.26 36.83 -6.61
CA ILE A 384 6.62 35.53 -6.04
C ILE A 384 6.66 34.53 -7.19
N ASN A 385 7.72 33.72 -7.22
CA ASN A 385 7.85 32.62 -8.16
C ASN A 385 8.08 31.33 -7.38
N GLY A 386 7.44 30.25 -7.81
CA GLY A 386 7.50 28.96 -7.14
C GLY A 386 6.81 27.88 -7.95
N ASN A 387 7.01 26.63 -7.53
CA ASN A 387 6.38 25.47 -8.15
C ASN A 387 5.63 24.68 -7.07
N ILE A 388 4.52 24.08 -7.47
CA ILE A 388 3.76 23.13 -6.66
C ILE A 388 3.58 21.85 -7.47
N SER A 389 3.70 20.71 -6.81
CA SER A 389 3.34 19.41 -7.38
C SER A 389 2.17 18.82 -6.58
N CYS A 390 1.22 18.22 -7.30
CA CYS A 390 0.14 17.45 -6.72
C CYS A 390 0.29 15.99 -7.18
N GLY A 391 0.22 15.06 -6.25
CA GLY A 391 0.31 13.64 -6.54
C GLY A 391 -0.97 13.09 -7.19
N ALA A 392 -0.90 11.84 -7.65
CA ALA A 392 -2.07 11.13 -8.14
C ALA A 392 -3.01 10.71 -6.99
N GLN A 393 -4.27 10.44 -7.34
CA GLN A 393 -5.27 9.88 -6.44
C GLN A 393 -5.91 8.68 -7.12
N TYR A 394 -6.07 7.58 -6.39
CA TYR A 394 -6.83 6.42 -6.84
C TYR A 394 -8.26 6.52 -6.31
N HIS A 395 -9.25 6.22 -7.17
CA HIS A 395 -10.67 6.36 -6.82
C HIS A 395 -11.07 5.54 -5.59
N PHE A 396 -10.59 4.29 -5.50
CA PHE A 396 -10.84 3.38 -4.38
C PHE A 396 -12.34 3.20 -4.04
N TYR A 397 -13.18 3.08 -5.08
CA TYR A 397 -14.57 2.65 -4.93
C TYR A 397 -14.62 1.26 -4.28
N LEU A 398 -15.63 1.02 -3.43
CA LEU A 398 -15.74 -0.23 -2.66
C LEU A 398 -16.19 -1.41 -3.55
N GLU A 399 -17.03 -1.17 -4.54
CA GLU A 399 -17.38 -2.15 -5.58
C GLU A 399 -16.38 -2.04 -6.73
N SER A 400 -15.55 -3.05 -6.94
CA SER A 400 -14.60 -3.09 -8.06
C SER A 400 -15.30 -3.19 -9.41
N GLN A 401 -14.57 -2.88 -10.49
CA GLN A 401 -15.09 -3.02 -11.85
C GLN A 401 -15.55 -4.45 -12.11
N THR A 402 -16.84 -4.62 -12.35
CA THR A 402 -17.48 -5.92 -12.53
C THR A 402 -18.38 -5.86 -13.76
N THR A 403 -18.35 -6.88 -14.59
CA THR A 403 -19.18 -6.96 -15.79
C THR A 403 -19.64 -8.39 -16.02
N ILE A 404 -20.93 -8.56 -16.29
CA ILE A 404 -21.55 -9.83 -16.70
C ILE A 404 -22.05 -9.65 -18.13
N CYS A 405 -21.55 -10.50 -19.01
CA CYS A 405 -21.88 -10.52 -20.43
C CYS A 405 -22.64 -11.81 -20.76
N THR A 406 -23.87 -11.68 -21.24
CA THR A 406 -24.71 -12.82 -21.64
C THR A 406 -25.03 -12.72 -23.12
N PRO A 407 -24.68 -13.72 -23.96
CA PRO A 407 -25.09 -13.74 -25.36
C PRO A 407 -26.62 -13.63 -25.50
N SER A 408 -27.07 -12.93 -26.53
CA SER A 408 -28.49 -12.75 -26.84
C SER A 408 -28.98 -13.78 -27.87
N ASP A 409 -30.23 -14.24 -27.73
CA ASP A 409 -30.84 -15.23 -28.63
C ASP A 409 -30.99 -14.74 -30.08
N ILE A 410 -30.99 -13.42 -30.29
CA ILE A 410 -31.12 -12.79 -31.62
C ILE A 410 -29.77 -12.32 -32.20
N GLY A 411 -28.66 -12.76 -31.61
CA GLY A 411 -27.33 -12.21 -31.86
C GLY A 411 -27.08 -10.97 -31.00
N GLY A 412 -25.80 -10.71 -30.68
CA GLY A 412 -25.40 -9.63 -29.78
C GLY A 412 -25.16 -10.08 -28.33
N MET A 413 -25.01 -9.08 -27.45
CA MET A 413 -24.60 -9.28 -26.07
C MET A 413 -25.44 -8.40 -25.13
N LYS A 414 -26.00 -9.00 -24.08
CA LYS A 414 -26.54 -8.27 -22.93
C LYS A 414 -25.41 -8.04 -21.93
N VAL A 415 -25.10 -6.77 -21.68
CA VAL A 415 -24.01 -6.37 -20.79
C VAL A 415 -24.59 -5.71 -19.55
N LYS A 416 -24.25 -6.24 -18.37
CA LYS A 416 -24.45 -5.57 -17.08
C LYS A 416 -23.08 -5.14 -16.56
N ALA A 417 -22.86 -3.85 -16.32
CA ALA A 417 -21.56 -3.33 -15.91
C ALA A 417 -21.67 -2.27 -14.81
N THR A 418 -20.68 -2.24 -13.92
CA THR A 418 -20.49 -1.14 -12.96
C THR A 418 -19.98 0.11 -13.68
N THR A 419 -20.87 0.89 -14.29
CA THR A 419 -20.48 2.03 -15.13
C THR A 419 -21.26 3.29 -14.81
N GLN A 420 -20.61 4.44 -15.02
CA GLN A 420 -21.25 5.76 -15.03
C GLN A 420 -21.69 6.17 -16.43
N TRP A 421 -21.29 5.42 -17.46
CA TRP A 421 -21.48 5.80 -18.85
C TRP A 421 -21.94 4.63 -19.71
N ILE A 422 -23.25 4.40 -19.68
CA ILE A 422 -23.90 3.25 -20.32
C ILE A 422 -23.73 3.28 -21.85
N ASP A 423 -23.95 4.44 -22.49
CA ASP A 423 -23.79 4.58 -23.94
C ASP A 423 -22.35 4.29 -24.40
N GLY A 424 -21.36 4.72 -23.61
CA GLY A 424 -19.95 4.46 -23.93
C GLY A 424 -19.62 2.98 -23.88
N VAL A 425 -20.15 2.25 -22.89
CA VAL A 425 -20.00 0.79 -22.80
C VAL A 425 -20.64 0.11 -24.01
N LEU A 426 -21.87 0.50 -24.37
CA LEU A 426 -22.57 -0.03 -25.54
C LEU A 426 -21.77 0.19 -26.82
N GLU A 427 -21.35 1.42 -27.09
CA GLU A 427 -20.58 1.78 -28.28
C GLU A 427 -19.25 1.02 -28.34
N THR A 428 -18.51 0.91 -27.23
CA THR A 428 -17.25 0.15 -27.16
C THR A 428 -17.47 -1.34 -27.44
N VAL A 429 -18.48 -1.97 -26.83
CA VAL A 429 -18.76 -3.40 -27.03
C VAL A 429 -19.19 -3.68 -28.46
N SER A 430 -20.11 -2.87 -29.00
CA SER A 430 -20.54 -2.92 -30.41
C SER A 430 -19.34 -2.81 -31.36
N GLN A 431 -18.48 -1.81 -31.14
CA GLN A 431 -17.28 -1.58 -31.95
C GLN A 431 -16.29 -2.74 -31.88
N ILE A 432 -16.05 -3.31 -30.70
CA ILE A 432 -15.11 -4.43 -30.54
C ILE A 432 -15.65 -5.70 -31.18
N LEU A 433 -16.95 -5.97 -31.06
CA LEU A 433 -17.56 -7.17 -31.62
C LEU A 433 -17.93 -7.03 -33.11
N GLY A 434 -17.91 -5.82 -33.66
CA GLY A 434 -18.35 -5.55 -35.03
C GLY A 434 -19.86 -5.73 -35.20
N LEU A 435 -20.64 -5.47 -34.15
CA LEU A 435 -22.09 -5.65 -34.11
C LEU A 435 -22.81 -4.29 -34.05
N PRO A 436 -24.00 -4.15 -34.65
CA PRO A 436 -24.76 -2.89 -34.64
C PRO A 436 -25.27 -2.47 -33.27
#